data_AF-A0A7V6RIS2-F1
#
_entry.id   AF-A0A7V6RIS2-F1
#
_cell.length_a   1.000
_cell.length_b   1.000
_cell.length_c   1.000
_cell.angle_alpha   90.00
_cell.angle_beta   90.00
_cell.angle_gamma   90.00
#
_symmetry.space_group_name_H-M   'P 1'
#
loop_
_entity.id
_entity.type
_entity.pdbx_description
1 polymer ?
#
loop_
_entity_poly.entity_id
_entity_poly.type
_entity_poly.pdbx_seq_one_letter_code
_entity_poly.pdbx_strand_id
1 'polypeptide(L)'
;MTTHVFIVDINTFKYHLEYLFAGTGAQDLYIDFNNNSNSSLNYAIENNLVSMISDSQRIRKGDYIIFYLQQNKAKKVYEGKFYGIFKAKENHSFLDNNDKNQFLKDNLNKSLTFRTIIEPYKVYPIGVTEWEALDEIKYIQSPNQMLWSLIYRKLRANRGNTMITIYESERLIKLIKDKNNGKTLNCNNFTFDTNTQEIIGNNAKYPYTGRKENINILPRLINKFNQGKSFEPHLQAYIVQNIGRKTHNNLDNLLVNNYDVEWIGNEVYCGVGMQKIDIMLSLIKDDERIIEPIELKSVCATPDIIFQIQRYIDWIEQYYIPNRISDIQPVIISKKISNKQSSNYSLLINNFKNLNDKNIILPLKYIEFEIINNNIIFKEILY
;
A
#
# COMPACT_ATOMS: atom_id res chain seq x y z
N MET A 1 8.00 -0.69 10.19
CA MET A 1 8.24 -1.20 8.81
C MET A 1 6.91 -1.68 8.27
N THR A 2 6.61 -1.41 7.01
CA THR A 2 5.38 -1.90 6.38
C THR A 2 5.58 -3.34 5.93
N THR A 3 4.55 -4.17 6.06
CA THR A 3 4.54 -5.54 5.53
C THR A 3 3.60 -5.62 4.35
N HIS A 4 4.09 -6.14 3.23
CA HIS A 4 3.36 -6.28 1.98
C HIS A 4 3.13 -7.76 1.69
N VAL A 5 1.86 -8.12 1.50
CA VAL A 5 1.43 -9.46 1.13
C VAL A 5 1.19 -9.51 -0.37
N PHE A 6 2.06 -10.22 -1.08
CA PHE A 6 1.97 -10.42 -2.52
C PHE A 6 1.18 -11.68 -2.86
N ILE A 7 0.19 -11.53 -3.73
CA ILE A 7 -0.68 -12.63 -4.16
C ILE A 7 -0.02 -13.35 -5.32
N VAL A 8 0.23 -14.65 -5.15
CA VAL A 8 0.90 -15.49 -6.15
C VAL A 8 0.09 -16.75 -6.42
N ASP A 9 0.22 -17.25 -7.64
CA ASP A 9 -0.24 -18.59 -7.97
C ASP A 9 0.92 -19.59 -7.94
N ILE A 10 0.57 -20.86 -8.06
CA ILE A 10 1.52 -21.98 -8.05
C ILE A 10 2.60 -21.89 -9.14
N ASN A 11 2.32 -21.26 -10.29
CA ASN A 11 3.31 -21.13 -11.37
C ASN A 11 4.32 -20.03 -11.03
N THR A 12 3.81 -18.86 -10.66
CA THR A 12 4.62 -17.67 -10.40
C THR A 12 5.38 -17.71 -9.09
N PHE A 13 4.88 -18.41 -8.07
CA PHE A 13 5.52 -18.40 -6.76
C PHE A 13 6.97 -18.91 -6.83
N LYS A 14 7.21 -19.99 -7.59
CA LYS A 14 8.55 -20.52 -7.88
C LYS A 14 9.51 -19.43 -8.39
N TYR A 15 9.09 -18.67 -9.39
CA TYR A 15 9.95 -17.68 -10.04
C TYR A 15 10.23 -16.45 -9.16
N HIS A 16 9.28 -16.05 -8.31
CA HIS A 16 9.53 -15.01 -7.30
C HIS A 16 10.66 -15.40 -6.35
N LEU A 17 10.68 -16.68 -5.93
CA LEU A 17 11.71 -17.23 -5.04
C LEU A 17 13.07 -17.39 -5.74
N GLU A 18 13.08 -17.93 -6.95
CA GLU A 18 14.31 -18.21 -7.69
C GLU A 18 15.05 -16.92 -8.06
N TYR A 19 14.31 -15.91 -8.54
CA TYR A 19 14.86 -14.65 -9.03
C TYR A 19 14.84 -13.52 -7.98
N LEU A 20 14.40 -13.82 -6.75
CA LEU A 20 14.32 -12.88 -5.62
C LEU A 20 13.69 -11.54 -6.01
N PHE A 21 12.49 -11.61 -6.58
CA PHE A 21 11.62 -10.44 -6.77
C PHE A 21 10.22 -10.73 -6.24
N ALA A 22 9.45 -9.68 -5.97
CA ALA A 22 8.01 -9.72 -5.74
C ALA A 22 7.33 -8.92 -6.85
N GLY A 23 6.24 -9.42 -7.45
CA GLY A 23 5.63 -8.76 -8.59
C GLY A 23 4.11 -8.88 -8.64
N THR A 24 3.47 -7.88 -9.23
CA THR A 24 2.04 -7.84 -9.53
C THR A 24 1.80 -7.24 -10.91
N GLY A 25 0.69 -7.55 -11.55
CA GLY A 25 0.34 -7.06 -12.88
C GLY A 25 -1.16 -7.05 -13.12
N ALA A 26 -1.58 -6.43 -14.22
CA ALA A 26 -2.97 -6.24 -14.59
C ALA A 26 -3.27 -6.91 -15.94
N GLN A 27 -3.30 -8.25 -15.94
CA GLN A 27 -3.51 -9.05 -17.14
C GLN A 27 -2.51 -8.64 -18.25
N ASP A 28 -2.99 -8.39 -19.46
CA ASP A 28 -2.18 -8.04 -20.62
C ASP A 28 -2.05 -6.52 -20.85
N LEU A 29 -2.32 -5.70 -19.84
CA LEU A 29 -2.25 -4.24 -19.99
C LEU A 29 -0.82 -3.72 -20.05
N TYR A 30 -0.58 -2.82 -21.00
CA TYR A 30 0.64 -2.04 -21.16
C TYR A 30 0.44 -0.63 -20.58
N ILE A 31 1.44 -0.13 -19.85
CA ILE A 31 1.40 1.22 -19.26
C ILE A 31 1.99 2.22 -20.26
N ASP A 32 1.14 3.01 -20.92
CA ASP A 32 1.54 4.00 -21.93
C ASP A 32 1.79 5.42 -21.37
N PHE A 33 1.49 5.62 -20.09
CA PHE A 33 1.57 6.93 -19.42
C PHE A 33 2.72 7.07 -18.41
N ASN A 34 3.62 6.08 -18.30
CA ASN A 34 4.80 6.22 -17.45
C ASN A 34 5.74 7.29 -18.00
N ASN A 35 6.07 8.31 -17.20
CA ASN A 35 6.86 9.46 -17.61
C ASN A 35 6.30 10.17 -18.89
N ASN A 36 4.98 10.06 -19.11
CA ASN A 36 4.31 10.58 -20.30
C ASN A 36 3.00 11.29 -19.90
N SER A 37 2.68 12.39 -20.56
CA SER A 37 1.48 13.18 -20.28
C SER A 37 0.21 12.58 -20.88
N ASN A 38 0.33 11.77 -21.93
CA ASN A 38 -0.79 11.22 -22.68
C ASN A 38 -1.01 9.74 -22.38
N SER A 39 -2.25 9.29 -22.55
CA SER A 39 -2.64 7.88 -22.49
C SER A 39 -3.79 7.65 -23.46
N SER A 40 -3.75 6.50 -24.12
CA SER A 40 -4.82 5.96 -24.97
C SER A 40 -5.79 5.05 -24.21
N LEU A 41 -5.48 4.73 -22.95
CA LEU A 41 -6.26 3.82 -22.13
C LEU A 41 -7.61 4.42 -21.73
N ASN A 42 -8.62 3.56 -21.60
CA ASN A 42 -9.88 3.94 -20.97
C ASN A 42 -9.62 4.42 -19.53
N TYR A 43 -10.34 5.46 -19.09
CA TYR A 43 -10.12 6.09 -17.79
C TYR A 43 -10.22 5.11 -16.60
N ALA A 44 -11.11 4.12 -16.66
CA ALA A 44 -11.28 3.14 -15.58
C ALA A 44 -10.07 2.18 -15.50
N ILE A 45 -9.53 1.79 -16.66
CA ILE A 45 -8.32 0.98 -16.78
C ILE A 45 -7.11 1.77 -16.28
N GLU A 46 -6.97 3.03 -16.73
CA GLU A 46 -5.91 3.93 -16.27
C GLU A 46 -5.94 4.08 -14.74
N ASN A 47 -7.12 4.36 -14.16
CA ASN A 47 -7.26 4.52 -12.72
C ASN A 47 -6.87 3.25 -11.95
N ASN A 48 -7.24 2.06 -12.44
CA ASN A 48 -6.82 0.80 -11.82
C ASN A 48 -5.29 0.64 -11.85
N LEU A 49 -4.66 0.87 -13.01
CA LEU A 49 -3.21 0.81 -13.13
C LEU A 49 -2.50 1.84 -12.23
N VAL A 50 -3.08 3.03 -12.07
CA VAL A 50 -2.57 4.06 -11.16
C VAL A 50 -2.71 3.66 -9.70
N SER A 51 -3.82 3.03 -9.29
CA SER A 51 -3.95 2.46 -7.94
C SER A 51 -2.89 1.37 -7.69
N MET A 52 -2.58 0.54 -8.69
CA MET A 52 -1.48 -0.43 -8.60
C MET A 52 -0.10 0.24 -8.55
N ILE A 53 0.08 1.40 -9.21
CA ILE A 53 1.28 2.23 -9.04
C ILE A 53 1.38 2.70 -7.58
N SER A 54 0.29 3.20 -6.98
CA SER A 54 0.28 3.56 -5.55
C SER A 54 0.72 2.37 -4.68
N ASP A 55 0.19 1.17 -4.96
CA ASP A 55 0.56 -0.03 -4.21
C ASP A 55 2.04 -0.41 -4.36
N SER A 56 2.57 -0.22 -5.56
CA SER A 56 3.95 -0.48 -5.94
C SER A 56 4.92 0.54 -5.32
N GLN A 57 4.56 1.82 -5.29
CA GLN A 57 5.43 2.92 -4.88
C GLN A 57 5.47 3.16 -3.36
N ARG A 58 4.52 2.62 -2.59
CA ARG A 58 4.60 2.65 -1.12
C ARG A 58 5.74 1.81 -0.54
N ILE A 59 6.26 0.84 -1.29
CA ILE A 59 7.29 -0.10 -0.79
C ILE A 59 8.61 0.66 -0.52
N ARG A 60 9.16 0.43 0.67
CA ARG A 60 10.43 1.01 1.14
C ARG A 60 11.46 -0.08 1.36
N LYS A 61 12.74 0.27 1.23
CA LYS A 61 13.84 -0.62 1.58
C LYS A 61 13.67 -1.10 3.03
N GLY A 62 13.79 -2.41 3.25
CA GLY A 62 13.65 -3.05 4.55
C GLY A 62 12.23 -3.44 4.93
N ASP A 63 11.20 -3.00 4.18
CA ASP A 63 9.82 -3.48 4.36
C ASP A 63 9.75 -5.00 4.21
N TYR A 64 8.87 -5.65 4.97
CA TYR A 64 8.70 -7.10 4.89
C TYR A 64 7.84 -7.49 3.71
N ILE A 65 8.20 -8.59 3.07
CA ILE A 65 7.45 -9.19 1.98
C ILE A 65 7.06 -10.61 2.37
N ILE A 66 5.76 -10.90 2.32
CA ILE A 66 5.16 -12.22 2.55
C ILE A 66 4.39 -12.60 1.30
N PHE A 67 4.48 -13.86 0.88
CA PHE A 67 3.71 -14.35 -0.26
C PHE A 67 2.45 -15.09 0.21
N TYR A 68 1.30 -14.76 -0.37
CA TYR A 68 0.09 -15.54 -0.24
C TYR A 68 -0.11 -16.37 -1.52
N LEU A 69 0.13 -17.68 -1.42
CA LEU A 69 -0.14 -18.65 -2.46
C LEU A 69 -1.65 -18.93 -2.50
N GLN A 70 -2.28 -18.67 -3.65
CA GLN A 70 -3.71 -18.90 -3.85
C GLN A 70 -4.05 -20.40 -3.91
N GLN A 71 -5.26 -20.74 -3.45
CA GLN A 71 -5.84 -22.07 -3.65
C GLN A 71 -5.90 -22.43 -5.15
N ASN A 72 -5.46 -23.64 -5.48
CA ASN A 72 -5.60 -24.22 -6.81
C ASN A 72 -5.80 -25.73 -6.70
N LYS A 73 -7.06 -26.17 -6.66
CA LYS A 73 -7.44 -27.58 -6.50
C LYS A 73 -6.88 -28.46 -7.62
N ALA A 74 -6.82 -27.97 -8.86
CA ALA A 74 -6.27 -28.70 -10.00
C ALA A 74 -4.77 -28.99 -9.86
N LYS A 75 -4.06 -28.19 -9.06
CA LYS A 75 -2.64 -28.35 -8.74
C LYS A 75 -2.42 -28.83 -7.29
N LYS A 76 -3.44 -29.45 -6.68
CA LYS A 76 -3.42 -30.01 -5.31
C LYS A 76 -3.14 -29.00 -4.19
N VAL A 77 -3.31 -27.70 -4.45
CA VAL A 77 -3.28 -26.65 -3.43
C VAL A 77 -4.71 -26.43 -2.93
N TYR A 78 -5.09 -27.15 -1.87
CA TYR A 78 -6.47 -27.16 -1.37
C TYR A 78 -6.83 -25.97 -0.49
N GLU A 79 -5.85 -25.21 0.00
CA GLU A 79 -6.07 -24.00 0.79
C GLU A 79 -5.03 -22.95 0.42
N GLY A 80 -5.41 -21.67 0.49
CA GLY A 80 -4.45 -20.58 0.37
C GLY A 80 -3.49 -20.57 1.55
N LYS A 81 -2.23 -20.17 1.33
CA LYS A 81 -1.18 -20.23 2.35
C LYS A 81 -0.25 -19.02 2.31
N PHE A 82 0.15 -18.53 3.48
CA PHE A 82 1.13 -17.46 3.66
C PHE A 82 2.53 -18.05 3.87
N TYR A 83 3.50 -17.59 3.08
CA TYR A 83 4.86 -18.11 3.05
C TYR A 83 5.93 -17.03 3.17
N GLY A 84 7.01 -17.43 3.85
CA GLY A 84 8.27 -16.71 3.89
C GLY A 84 8.21 -15.37 4.61
N ILE A 85 9.39 -14.85 4.93
CA ILE A 85 9.58 -13.47 5.34
C ILE A 85 10.84 -12.99 4.63
N PHE A 86 10.63 -12.14 3.62
CA PHE A 86 11.67 -11.48 2.86
C PHE A 86 11.69 -9.99 3.19
N LYS A 87 12.67 -9.27 2.69
CA LYS A 87 12.73 -7.81 2.76
C LYS A 87 12.83 -7.20 1.38
N ALA A 88 12.20 -6.05 1.18
CA ALA A 88 12.47 -5.22 0.01
C ALA A 88 13.93 -4.74 0.07
N LYS A 89 14.71 -5.06 -0.97
CA LYS A 89 16.15 -4.75 -1.03
C LYS A 89 16.40 -3.28 -1.40
N GLU A 90 15.51 -2.73 -2.21
CA GLU A 90 15.62 -1.40 -2.81
C GLU A 90 14.43 -0.53 -2.38
N ASN A 91 14.61 0.79 -2.46
CA ASN A 91 13.49 1.71 -2.41
C ASN A 91 12.79 1.71 -3.76
N HIS A 92 11.47 1.89 -3.73
CA HIS A 92 10.60 1.86 -4.90
C HIS A 92 10.56 0.51 -5.61
N SER A 93 9.37 0.18 -6.05
CA SER A 93 9.21 -0.82 -7.09
C SER A 93 9.48 -0.16 -8.45
N PHE A 94 9.82 -0.98 -9.43
CA PHE A 94 10.11 -0.57 -10.79
C PHE A 94 9.10 -1.15 -11.78
N LEU A 95 9.11 -0.60 -12.98
CA LEU A 95 8.32 -1.05 -14.11
C LEU A 95 9.14 -2.02 -14.97
N ASP A 96 8.61 -3.22 -15.18
CA ASP A 96 8.99 -4.10 -16.28
C ASP A 96 7.73 -4.34 -17.12
N ASN A 97 7.50 -3.42 -18.06
CA ASN A 97 6.21 -3.24 -18.73
C ASN A 97 5.79 -4.46 -19.55
N ASN A 98 4.49 -4.59 -19.84
CA ASN A 98 3.96 -5.73 -20.57
C ASN A 98 4.18 -5.63 -22.08
N ASP A 99 5.40 -5.92 -22.54
CA ASP A 99 5.71 -6.04 -23.97
C ASP A 99 6.43 -7.38 -24.25
N LYS A 100 7.09 -7.49 -25.40
CA LYS A 100 7.83 -8.70 -25.80
C LYS A 100 9.15 -8.89 -25.04
N ASN A 101 9.64 -7.84 -24.39
CA ASN A 101 10.92 -7.82 -23.68
C ASN A 101 10.74 -7.99 -22.17
N GLN A 102 9.51 -8.14 -21.68
CA GLN A 102 9.24 -8.33 -20.26
C GLN A 102 9.92 -9.61 -19.75
N PHE A 103 10.73 -9.48 -18.71
CA PHE A 103 11.52 -10.57 -18.20
C PHE A 103 10.64 -11.68 -17.61
N LEU A 104 10.92 -12.93 -18.00
CA LEU A 104 10.19 -14.14 -17.59
C LEU A 104 8.72 -14.21 -18.00
N LYS A 105 8.25 -13.38 -18.94
CA LYS A 105 6.83 -13.39 -19.35
C LYS A 105 6.32 -14.77 -19.75
N ASP A 106 7.08 -15.48 -20.57
CA ASP A 106 6.73 -16.83 -21.04
C ASP A 106 6.74 -17.85 -19.88
N ASN A 107 7.73 -17.78 -18.99
CA ASN A 107 7.82 -18.64 -17.80
C ASN A 107 6.67 -18.39 -16.81
N LEU A 108 6.32 -17.12 -16.60
CA LEU A 108 5.28 -16.68 -15.67
C LEU A 108 3.87 -16.98 -16.20
N ASN A 109 3.69 -17.12 -17.52
CA ASN A 109 2.40 -17.25 -18.21
C ASN A 109 1.42 -16.09 -17.91
N LYS A 110 1.93 -14.96 -17.43
CA LYS A 110 1.19 -13.71 -17.20
C LYS A 110 2.16 -12.55 -17.01
N SER A 111 1.67 -11.34 -17.23
CA SER A 111 2.44 -10.13 -16.92
C SER A 111 2.49 -9.86 -15.43
N LEU A 112 3.70 -9.59 -14.92
CA LEU A 112 3.94 -8.99 -13.62
C LEU A 112 4.62 -7.64 -13.84
N THR A 113 3.83 -6.63 -14.16
CA THR A 113 4.29 -5.30 -14.61
C THR A 113 5.07 -4.52 -13.55
N PHE A 114 4.63 -4.56 -12.30
CA PHE A 114 5.24 -3.84 -11.18
C PHE A 114 6.03 -4.82 -10.32
N ARG A 115 7.32 -4.55 -10.12
CA ARG A 115 8.22 -5.48 -9.43
C ARG A 115 9.09 -4.78 -8.39
N THR A 116 9.44 -5.52 -7.35
CA THR A 116 10.36 -5.11 -6.29
C THR A 116 11.44 -6.17 -6.18
N ILE A 117 12.71 -5.77 -6.12
CA ILE A 117 13.77 -6.71 -5.74
C ILE A 117 13.69 -6.99 -4.25
N ILE A 118 13.75 -8.26 -3.88
CA ILE A 118 13.71 -8.70 -2.49
C ILE A 118 15.02 -9.39 -2.11
N GLU A 119 15.22 -9.52 -0.81
CA GLU A 119 16.28 -10.33 -0.23
C GLU A 119 15.74 -11.23 0.88
N PRO A 120 16.37 -12.39 1.12
CA PRO A 120 15.96 -13.30 2.19
C PRO A 120 16.10 -12.63 3.57
N TYR A 121 15.19 -12.93 4.50
CA TYR A 121 15.32 -12.51 5.90
C TYR A 121 15.11 -13.66 6.88
N LYS A 122 13.89 -14.17 7.01
CA LYS A 122 13.55 -15.35 7.81
C LYS A 122 12.65 -16.24 6.96
N VAL A 123 13.27 -17.01 6.07
CA VAL A 123 12.55 -17.85 5.12
C VAL A 123 12.23 -19.18 5.78
N TYR A 124 10.94 -19.42 5.99
CA TYR A 124 10.42 -20.65 6.58
C TYR A 124 9.89 -21.57 5.47
N PRO A 125 10.11 -22.90 5.55
CA PRO A 125 9.68 -23.83 4.52
C PRO A 125 8.15 -23.96 4.43
N ILE A 126 7.47 -24.09 5.58
CA ILE A 126 6.04 -24.41 5.66
C ILE A 126 5.20 -23.13 5.73
N GLY A 127 4.15 -23.05 4.93
CA GLY A 127 3.20 -21.93 4.95
C GLY A 127 2.08 -22.11 5.99
N VAL A 128 1.55 -21.00 6.49
CA VAL A 128 0.36 -20.95 7.35
C VAL A 128 -0.88 -20.88 6.47
N THR A 129 -1.89 -21.70 6.72
CA THR A 129 -3.09 -21.69 5.88
C THR A 129 -3.94 -20.45 6.13
N GLU A 130 -4.79 -20.13 5.16
CA GLU A 130 -5.76 -19.05 5.30
C GLU A 130 -6.68 -19.26 6.51
N TRP A 131 -7.08 -20.51 6.75
CA TRP A 131 -7.90 -20.88 7.91
C TRP A 131 -7.19 -20.54 9.23
N GLU A 132 -5.94 -20.96 9.37
CA GLU A 132 -5.12 -20.68 10.57
C GLU A 132 -4.93 -19.17 10.81
N ALA A 133 -4.81 -18.37 9.74
CA ALA A 133 -4.56 -16.94 9.84
C ALA A 133 -5.82 -16.09 10.03
N LEU A 134 -6.92 -16.42 9.35
CA LEU A 134 -8.09 -15.56 9.21
C LEU A 134 -9.36 -16.10 9.87
N ASP A 135 -9.54 -17.42 9.92
CA ASP A 135 -10.77 -18.05 10.41
C ASP A 135 -10.62 -18.57 11.86
N GLU A 136 -9.40 -18.93 12.27
CA GLU A 136 -9.13 -19.40 13.63
C GLU A 136 -9.13 -18.26 14.66
N ILE A 137 -10.24 -18.13 15.38
CA ILE A 137 -10.46 -17.07 16.38
C ILE A 137 -10.24 -17.52 17.84
N LYS A 138 -9.84 -18.78 18.08
CA LYS A 138 -9.76 -19.36 19.44
C LYS A 138 -8.89 -18.58 20.42
N TYR A 139 -7.93 -17.81 19.91
CA TYR A 139 -7.01 -16.97 20.69
C TYR A 139 -7.18 -15.47 20.41
N ILE A 140 -8.30 -15.06 19.80
CA ILE A 140 -8.64 -13.66 19.56
C ILE A 140 -9.56 -13.21 20.70
N GLN A 141 -9.11 -12.21 21.46
CA GLN A 141 -9.85 -11.71 22.63
C GLN A 141 -10.80 -10.57 22.26
N SER A 142 -10.53 -9.87 21.16
CA SER A 142 -11.34 -8.75 20.68
C SER A 142 -11.31 -8.68 19.15
N PRO A 143 -12.39 -8.23 18.49
CA PRO A 143 -12.45 -8.10 17.04
C PRO A 143 -11.29 -7.29 16.45
N ASN A 144 -10.78 -6.28 17.15
CA ASN A 144 -9.67 -5.45 16.67
C ASN A 144 -8.34 -6.21 16.48
N GLN A 145 -8.18 -7.40 17.07
CA GLN A 145 -6.99 -8.25 16.93
C GLN A 145 -7.03 -9.15 15.68
N MET A 146 -8.13 -9.12 14.91
CA MET A 146 -8.24 -9.86 13.64
C MET A 146 -7.37 -9.22 12.55
N LEU A 147 -7.02 -10.02 11.53
CA LEU A 147 -6.28 -9.58 10.35
C LEU A 147 -7.21 -8.90 9.32
N TRP A 148 -7.87 -7.81 9.74
CA TRP A 148 -8.84 -7.05 8.95
C TRP A 148 -8.36 -6.65 7.56
N SER A 149 -7.11 -6.22 7.40
CA SER A 149 -6.53 -5.86 6.10
C SER A 149 -6.63 -7.04 5.11
N LEU A 150 -6.41 -8.26 5.58
CA LEU A 150 -6.50 -9.49 4.77
C LEU A 150 -7.95 -9.96 4.59
N ILE A 151 -8.81 -9.79 5.59
CA ILE A 151 -10.24 -10.08 5.49
C ILE A 151 -10.90 -9.17 4.44
N TYR A 152 -10.67 -7.85 4.51
CA TYR A 152 -11.17 -6.91 3.51
C TYR A 152 -10.64 -7.22 2.11
N ARG A 153 -9.36 -7.62 2.00
CA ARG A 153 -8.79 -8.09 0.74
C ARG A 153 -9.57 -9.30 0.19
N LYS A 154 -9.93 -10.28 1.02
CA LYS A 154 -10.70 -11.46 0.59
C LYS A 154 -12.10 -11.09 0.11
N LEU A 155 -12.75 -10.12 0.76
CA LEU A 155 -14.09 -9.65 0.38
C LEU A 155 -14.12 -8.87 -0.95
N ARG A 156 -13.00 -8.28 -1.38
CA ARG A 156 -12.91 -7.49 -2.64
C ARG A 156 -12.08 -8.14 -3.75
N ALA A 157 -11.12 -8.99 -3.43
CA ALA A 157 -10.24 -9.73 -4.34
C ALA A 157 -9.54 -8.92 -5.45
N ASN A 158 -9.29 -7.63 -5.26
CA ASN A 158 -8.87 -6.73 -6.35
C ASN A 158 -7.40 -6.32 -6.36
N ARG A 159 -6.56 -6.77 -5.42
CA ARG A 159 -5.15 -6.34 -5.33
C ARG A 159 -4.17 -7.50 -5.25
N GLY A 160 -3.11 -7.42 -6.06
CA GLY A 160 -1.99 -8.35 -6.03
C GLY A 160 -0.90 -8.00 -4.99
N ASN A 161 -0.98 -6.82 -4.36
CA ASN A 161 -0.10 -6.37 -3.30
C ASN A 161 -0.92 -5.63 -2.23
N THR A 162 -1.03 -6.20 -1.04
CA THR A 162 -1.78 -5.63 0.09
C THR A 162 -0.84 -5.35 1.26
N MET A 163 -0.77 -4.11 1.73
CA MET A 163 -0.16 -3.80 3.01
C MET A 163 -1.02 -4.35 4.15
N ILE A 164 -0.37 -4.74 5.24
CA ILE A 164 -1.04 -5.03 6.51
C ILE A 164 -0.46 -4.14 7.59
N THR A 165 -1.25 -3.81 8.61
CA THR A 165 -0.82 -2.99 9.73
C THR A 165 0.30 -3.65 10.53
N ILE A 166 0.96 -2.89 11.41
CA ILE A 166 2.12 -3.35 12.17
C ILE A 166 1.76 -4.58 13.05
N TYR A 167 0.66 -4.50 13.80
CA TYR A 167 0.25 -5.59 14.69
C TYR A 167 -0.24 -6.83 13.91
N GLU A 168 -0.90 -6.63 12.77
CA GLU A 168 -1.26 -7.72 11.85
C GLU A 168 -0.03 -8.44 11.31
N SER A 169 1.00 -7.67 10.95
CA SER A 169 2.29 -8.21 10.53
C SER A 169 2.94 -9.04 11.62
N GLU A 170 3.03 -8.52 12.84
CA GLU A 170 3.63 -9.24 13.98
C GLU A 170 2.91 -10.57 14.23
N ARG A 171 1.57 -10.56 14.20
CA ARG A 171 0.74 -11.75 14.35
C ARG A 171 0.99 -12.77 13.23
N LEU A 172 0.95 -12.35 11.96
CA LEU A 172 1.15 -13.26 10.83
C LEU A 172 2.56 -13.86 10.82
N ILE A 173 3.58 -13.03 11.10
CA ILE A 173 4.97 -13.48 11.23
C ILE A 173 5.12 -14.51 12.36
N LYS A 174 4.45 -14.28 13.50
CA LYS A 174 4.45 -15.23 14.62
C LYS A 174 3.81 -16.56 14.21
N LEU A 175 2.66 -16.55 13.55
CA LEU A 175 2.02 -17.78 13.06
C LEU A 175 2.96 -18.57 12.13
N ILE A 176 3.62 -17.90 11.18
CA ILE A 176 4.57 -18.54 10.26
C ILE A 176 5.75 -19.14 11.02
N LYS A 177 6.31 -18.39 11.98
CA LYS A 177 7.41 -18.87 12.83
C LYS A 177 7.00 -20.10 13.63
N ASP A 178 5.85 -20.05 14.30
CA ASP A 178 5.37 -21.11 15.19
C ASP A 178 5.05 -22.39 14.39
N LYS A 179 4.43 -22.25 13.21
CA LYS A 179 4.18 -23.37 12.27
C LYS A 179 5.44 -24.14 11.89
N ASN A 180 6.58 -23.46 11.90
CA ASN A 180 7.90 -24.02 11.56
C ASN A 180 8.77 -24.31 12.78
N ASN A 181 8.23 -24.26 14.00
CA ASN A 181 8.99 -24.42 15.24
C ASN A 181 10.21 -23.48 15.33
N GLY A 182 10.10 -22.29 14.74
CA GLY A 182 11.17 -21.30 14.67
C GLY A 182 12.34 -21.65 13.73
N LYS A 183 12.27 -22.74 12.96
CA LYS A 183 13.36 -23.19 12.07
C LYS A 183 13.26 -22.53 10.69
N THR A 184 14.27 -21.73 10.34
CA THR A 184 14.42 -21.14 9.00
C THR A 184 15.33 -21.99 8.12
N LEU A 185 15.22 -21.82 6.81
CA LEU A 185 16.17 -22.36 5.85
C LEU A 185 17.48 -21.57 5.90
N ASN A 186 18.62 -22.26 5.89
CA ASN A 186 19.95 -21.65 5.88
C ASN A 186 20.56 -21.69 4.47
N CYS A 187 19.97 -20.93 3.54
CA CYS A 187 20.43 -20.81 2.16
C CYS A 187 20.06 -19.43 1.60
N ASN A 188 20.68 -19.04 0.48
CA ASN A 188 20.48 -17.73 -0.15
C ASN A 188 19.61 -17.75 -1.40
N ASN A 189 19.43 -18.93 -2.03
CA ASN A 189 18.52 -19.09 -3.16
C ASN A 189 17.46 -20.13 -2.80
N PHE A 190 16.27 -19.94 -3.34
CA PHE A 190 15.09 -20.70 -2.99
C PHE A 190 14.33 -21.13 -4.24
N THR A 191 13.52 -22.17 -4.10
CA THR A 191 12.49 -22.55 -5.07
C THR A 191 11.30 -23.11 -4.31
N PHE A 192 10.22 -23.44 -5.02
CA PHE A 192 9.01 -24.01 -4.43
C PHE A 192 8.83 -25.45 -4.87
N ASP A 193 8.79 -26.38 -3.92
CA ASP A 193 8.42 -27.76 -4.17
C ASP A 193 6.90 -27.88 -4.17
N THR A 194 6.33 -28.19 -5.34
CA THR A 194 4.87 -28.29 -5.51
C THR A 194 4.28 -29.56 -4.91
N ASN A 195 5.09 -30.60 -4.66
CA ASN A 195 4.62 -31.86 -4.08
C ASN A 195 4.43 -31.74 -2.57
N THR A 196 5.44 -31.19 -1.89
CA THR A 196 5.40 -30.95 -0.44
C THR A 196 4.73 -29.62 -0.08
N GLN A 197 4.63 -28.70 -1.04
CA GLN A 197 4.18 -27.31 -0.85
C GLN A 197 5.06 -26.56 0.15
N GLU A 198 6.37 -26.71 0.00
CA GLU A 198 7.37 -26.07 0.85
C GLU A 198 8.31 -25.19 0.04
N ILE A 199 8.76 -24.10 0.65
CA ILE A 199 9.97 -23.43 0.17
C ILE A 199 11.14 -24.33 0.49
N ILE A 200 12.01 -24.57 -0.50
CA ILE A 200 13.23 -25.35 -0.34
C ILE A 200 14.45 -24.54 -0.80
N GLY A 201 15.62 -24.92 -0.31
CA GLY A 201 16.88 -24.33 -0.77
C GLY A 201 17.19 -24.73 -2.22
N ASN A 202 17.82 -23.82 -2.95
CA ASN A 202 18.29 -24.06 -4.31
C ASN A 202 19.78 -23.70 -4.44
N ASN A 203 20.55 -24.54 -5.12
CA ASN A 203 21.97 -24.33 -5.37
C ASN A 203 22.22 -23.41 -6.58
N ALA A 204 21.25 -23.32 -7.49
CA ALA A 204 21.34 -22.44 -8.64
C ALA A 204 21.05 -20.98 -8.25
N LYS A 205 21.77 -20.06 -8.90
CA LYS A 205 21.59 -18.61 -8.74
C LYS A 205 20.92 -18.05 -9.98
N TYR A 206 19.80 -17.36 -9.80
CA TYR A 206 19.04 -16.76 -10.90
C TYR A 206 19.07 -15.23 -10.75
N PRO A 207 19.98 -14.52 -11.43
CA PRO A 207 19.98 -13.07 -11.38
C PRO A 207 18.75 -12.50 -12.09
N TYR A 208 18.14 -11.48 -11.49
CA TYR A 208 17.15 -10.67 -12.18
C TYR A 208 17.85 -9.77 -13.21
N THR A 209 17.63 -10.02 -14.51
CA THR A 209 18.23 -9.24 -15.61
C THR A 209 17.19 -8.48 -16.43
N GLY A 210 15.94 -8.42 -15.94
CA GLY A 210 14.88 -7.66 -16.56
C GLY A 210 15.06 -6.15 -16.44
N ARG A 211 14.18 -5.41 -17.12
CA ARG A 211 14.14 -3.95 -17.02
C ARG A 211 13.78 -3.53 -15.60
N LYS A 212 14.33 -2.38 -15.21
CA LYS A 212 14.04 -1.68 -13.96
C LYS A 212 13.73 -0.21 -14.25
N GLU A 213 12.67 0.04 -15.01
CA GLU A 213 12.30 1.40 -15.36
C GLU A 213 11.71 2.12 -14.14
N ASN A 214 12.16 3.35 -13.88
CA ASN A 214 11.59 4.16 -12.82
C ASN A 214 10.15 4.57 -13.18
N ILE A 215 9.28 4.58 -12.17
CA ILE A 215 7.90 5.01 -12.34
C ILE A 215 7.82 6.52 -12.10
N ASN A 216 7.18 7.27 -13.00
CA ASN A 216 6.93 8.70 -12.85
C ASN A 216 5.52 9.06 -13.33
N ILE A 217 4.63 9.38 -12.39
CA ILE A 217 3.22 9.70 -12.70
C ILE A 217 2.97 11.20 -12.93
N LEU A 218 3.93 12.07 -12.57
CA LEU A 218 3.73 13.52 -12.54
C LEU A 218 3.30 14.13 -13.89
N PRO A 219 3.92 13.76 -15.04
CA PRO A 219 3.49 14.30 -16.34
C PRO A 219 2.00 14.00 -16.65
N ARG A 220 1.54 12.79 -16.32
CA ARG A 220 0.15 12.38 -16.53
C ARG A 220 -0.81 13.12 -15.59
N LEU A 221 -0.42 13.27 -14.32
CA LEU A 221 -1.19 14.02 -13.32
C LEU A 221 -1.43 15.47 -13.77
N ILE A 222 -0.37 16.18 -14.16
CA ILE A 222 -0.46 17.58 -14.62
C ILE A 222 -1.36 17.71 -15.84
N ASN A 223 -1.25 16.79 -16.80
CA ASN A 223 -2.09 16.79 -17.99
C ASN A 223 -3.59 16.68 -17.63
N LYS A 224 -3.96 15.78 -16.72
CA LYS A 224 -5.35 15.64 -16.28
C LYS A 224 -5.85 16.87 -15.53
N PHE A 225 -5.01 17.47 -14.67
CA PHE A 225 -5.33 18.72 -13.99
C PHE A 225 -5.62 19.85 -14.99
N ASN A 226 -4.73 20.05 -15.98
CA ASN A 226 -4.87 21.10 -16.99
C ASN A 226 -6.12 20.90 -17.87
N GLN A 227 -6.55 19.65 -18.07
CA GLN A 227 -7.77 19.30 -18.80
C GLN A 227 -9.04 19.34 -17.93
N GLY A 228 -8.94 19.67 -16.64
CA GLY A 228 -10.08 19.66 -15.72
C GLY A 228 -10.68 18.26 -15.49
N LYS A 229 -9.92 17.19 -15.72
CA LYS A 229 -10.37 15.81 -15.52
C LYS A 229 -10.17 15.38 -14.06
N SER A 230 -10.88 14.34 -13.61
CA SER A 230 -10.58 13.72 -12.31
C SER A 230 -9.20 13.04 -12.34
N PHE A 231 -8.43 13.19 -11.26
CA PHE A 231 -7.06 12.67 -11.13
C PHE A 231 -6.71 12.28 -9.68
N GLU A 232 -7.70 12.06 -8.81
CA GLU A 232 -7.45 11.69 -7.40
C GLU A 232 -6.55 10.45 -7.24
N PRO A 233 -6.70 9.36 -8.03
CA PRO A 233 -5.76 8.24 -8.00
C PRO A 233 -4.31 8.66 -8.35
N HIS A 234 -4.14 9.58 -9.30
CA HIS A 234 -2.81 10.08 -9.69
C HIS A 234 -2.19 10.92 -8.58
N LEU A 235 -3.00 11.74 -7.90
CA LEU A 235 -2.57 12.51 -6.72
C LEU A 235 -2.11 11.57 -5.60
N GLN A 236 -2.88 10.53 -5.31
CA GLN A 236 -2.52 9.50 -4.34
C GLN A 236 -1.19 8.82 -4.70
N ALA A 237 -1.05 8.36 -5.95
CA ALA A 237 0.18 7.73 -6.44
C ALA A 237 1.39 8.66 -6.30
N TYR A 238 1.22 9.94 -6.64
CA TYR A 238 2.27 10.95 -6.50
C TYR A 238 2.69 11.16 -5.04
N ILE A 239 1.73 11.32 -4.13
CA ILE A 239 2.04 11.54 -2.70
C ILE A 239 2.76 10.30 -2.13
N VAL A 240 2.21 9.10 -2.34
CA VAL A 240 2.77 7.85 -1.84
C VAL A 240 4.19 7.59 -2.38
N GLN A 241 4.45 7.96 -3.64
CA GLN A 241 5.76 7.83 -4.26
C GLN A 241 6.84 8.68 -3.57
N ASN A 242 6.48 9.84 -3.01
CA ASN A 242 7.41 10.86 -2.55
C ASN A 242 7.50 11.00 -1.03
N ILE A 243 6.41 10.75 -0.31
CA ILE A 243 6.29 11.08 1.12
C ILE A 243 7.31 10.34 2.01
N GLY A 244 7.95 11.08 2.91
CA GLY A 244 8.91 10.59 3.89
C GLY A 244 10.18 10.00 3.26
N ARG A 245 10.55 10.46 2.06
CA ARG A 245 11.76 10.03 1.34
C ARG A 245 12.81 11.14 1.20
N LYS A 246 12.52 12.35 1.67
CA LYS A 246 13.37 13.54 1.55
C LYS A 246 13.61 13.97 0.10
N THR A 247 12.75 13.54 -0.83
CA THR A 247 12.77 13.96 -2.24
C THR A 247 11.87 15.16 -2.50
N HIS A 248 10.89 15.40 -1.63
CA HIS A 248 9.96 16.53 -1.73
C HIS A 248 9.82 17.23 -0.37
N ASN A 249 10.82 18.05 -0.02
CA ASN A 249 10.96 18.67 1.31
C ASN A 249 9.68 19.37 1.80
N ASN A 250 8.95 20.05 0.92
CA ASN A 250 7.70 20.71 1.31
C ASN A 250 6.58 19.72 1.70
N LEU A 251 6.48 18.56 1.03
CA LEU A 251 5.46 17.55 1.35
C LEU A 251 5.85 16.84 2.65
N ASP A 252 7.13 16.51 2.78
CA ASP A 252 7.66 15.86 3.97
C ASP A 252 7.55 16.76 5.19
N ASN A 253 7.87 18.06 5.10
CA ASN A 253 7.70 18.99 6.22
C ASN A 253 6.24 19.10 6.69
N LEU A 254 5.27 18.98 5.78
CA LEU A 254 3.85 19.10 6.09
C LEU A 254 3.28 17.82 6.73
N LEU A 255 3.64 16.64 6.23
CA LEU A 255 3.04 15.37 6.65
C LEU A 255 3.91 14.57 7.62
N VAL A 256 5.23 14.63 7.48
CA VAL A 256 6.17 13.80 8.26
C VAL A 256 6.94 14.66 9.28
N ASN A 257 7.26 15.90 8.91
CA ASN A 257 8.03 16.85 9.70
C ASN A 257 9.34 16.23 10.24
N ASN A 258 9.47 16.13 11.57
CA ASN A 258 10.62 15.56 12.27
C ASN A 258 10.38 14.13 12.77
N TYR A 259 9.32 13.47 12.32
CA TYR A 259 9.04 12.06 12.61
C TYR A 259 9.64 11.15 11.54
N ASP A 260 9.79 9.88 11.88
CA ASP A 260 10.05 8.81 10.91
C ASP A 260 8.73 8.14 10.51
N VAL A 261 8.61 7.73 9.25
CA VAL A 261 7.45 6.94 8.79
C VAL A 261 7.64 5.50 9.22
N GLU A 262 6.90 5.08 10.25
CA GLU A 262 6.88 3.73 10.78
C GLU A 262 6.12 2.77 9.86
N TRP A 263 5.01 3.24 9.28
CA TRP A 263 4.13 2.48 8.40
C TRP A 263 3.40 3.40 7.41
N ILE A 264 3.11 2.88 6.22
CA ILE A 264 2.36 3.59 5.18
C ILE A 264 1.40 2.63 4.46
N GLY A 265 0.15 3.06 4.29
CA GLY A 265 -0.85 2.39 3.47
C GLY A 265 -1.60 3.38 2.58
N ASN A 266 -1.97 2.92 1.38
CA ASN A 266 -2.88 3.60 0.46
C ASN A 266 -4.18 2.79 0.27
N GLU A 267 -5.32 3.47 0.21
CA GLU A 267 -6.65 2.88 0.07
C GLU A 267 -6.90 1.79 1.15
N VAL A 268 -6.72 2.17 2.42
CA VAL A 268 -6.84 1.31 3.61
C VAL A 268 -8.32 1.13 3.94
N TYR A 269 -8.83 -0.09 3.85
CA TYR A 269 -10.25 -0.37 4.15
C TYR A 269 -10.57 -0.15 5.63
N CYS A 270 -11.64 0.58 5.91
CA CYS A 270 -12.01 1.01 7.26
C CYS A 270 -13.52 0.83 7.52
N GLY A 271 -13.98 -0.42 7.52
CA GLY A 271 -15.36 -0.79 7.84
C GLY A 271 -16.03 -1.71 6.82
N VAL A 272 -17.11 -2.37 7.24
CA VAL A 272 -17.84 -3.36 6.43
C VAL A 272 -18.58 -2.76 5.23
N GLY A 273 -18.89 -1.46 5.27
CA GLY A 273 -19.40 -0.69 4.12
C GLY A 273 -18.35 -0.41 3.05
N MET A 274 -17.12 -0.90 3.25
CA MET A 274 -16.04 -0.88 2.27
C MET A 274 -15.55 0.53 1.93
N GLN A 275 -15.72 1.44 2.90
CA GLN A 275 -15.05 2.74 2.92
C GLN A 275 -13.54 2.52 3.03
N LYS A 276 -12.76 3.42 2.44
CA LYS A 276 -11.30 3.34 2.37
C LYS A 276 -10.72 4.69 2.78
N ILE A 277 -9.67 4.70 3.60
CA ILE A 277 -8.82 5.86 3.83
C ILE A 277 -7.86 5.96 2.65
N ASP A 278 -7.75 7.11 2.00
CA ASP A 278 -6.92 7.25 0.79
C ASP A 278 -5.45 7.01 1.11
N ILE A 279 -4.89 7.65 2.14
CA ILE A 279 -3.55 7.36 2.64
C ILE A 279 -3.60 7.33 4.16
N MET A 280 -2.90 6.39 4.78
CA MET A 280 -2.73 6.37 6.24
C MET A 280 -1.25 6.20 6.58
N LEU A 281 -0.76 7.01 7.52
CA LEU A 281 0.63 6.98 7.99
C LEU A 281 0.67 6.69 9.48
N SER A 282 1.54 5.77 9.90
CA SER A 282 2.01 5.71 11.29
C SER A 282 3.35 6.42 11.33
N LEU A 283 3.44 7.48 12.12
CA LEU A 283 4.64 8.29 12.33
C LEU A 283 5.17 8.01 13.74
N ILE A 284 6.49 7.94 13.88
CA ILE A 284 7.13 7.70 15.18
C ILE A 284 8.29 8.66 15.39
N LYS A 285 8.39 9.18 16.60
CA LYS A 285 9.54 9.95 17.07
C LYS A 285 9.74 9.64 18.54
N ASP A 286 10.88 9.07 18.88
CA ASP A 286 11.14 8.56 20.23
C ASP A 286 10.01 7.59 20.65
N ASP A 287 9.23 7.94 21.69
CA ASP A 287 8.06 7.17 22.15
C ASP A 287 6.71 7.73 21.66
N GLU A 288 6.71 8.89 20.99
CA GLU A 288 5.51 9.53 20.44
C GLU A 288 5.11 8.88 19.11
N ARG A 289 3.82 8.56 18.96
CA ARG A 289 3.26 8.03 17.72
C ARG A 289 2.06 8.83 17.28
N ILE A 290 2.03 9.16 16.00
CA ILE A 290 0.89 9.82 15.36
C ILE A 290 0.37 8.92 14.24
N ILE A 291 -0.94 8.69 14.22
CA ILE A 291 -1.64 8.03 13.11
C ILE A 291 -2.38 9.10 12.30
N GLU A 292 -1.97 9.29 11.05
CA GLU A 292 -2.56 10.28 10.14
C GLU A 292 -3.48 9.59 9.12
N PRO A 293 -4.82 9.58 9.28
CA PRO A 293 -5.72 9.31 8.17
C PRO A 293 -5.80 10.52 7.24
N ILE A 294 -5.48 10.32 5.97
CA ILE A 294 -5.43 11.36 4.94
C ILE A 294 -6.53 11.11 3.92
N GLU A 295 -7.38 12.11 3.74
CA GLU A 295 -8.38 12.16 2.67
C GLU A 295 -7.92 13.07 1.53
N LEU A 296 -8.04 12.59 0.29
CA LEU A 296 -7.67 13.33 -0.90
C LEU A 296 -8.91 13.82 -1.64
N LYS A 297 -8.81 15.01 -2.23
CA LYS A 297 -9.76 15.52 -3.23
C LYS A 297 -9.03 16.15 -4.40
N SER A 298 -9.30 15.69 -5.61
CA SER A 298 -8.84 16.37 -6.84
C SER A 298 -9.58 17.70 -7.13
N VAL A 299 -10.56 18.03 -6.30
CA VAL A 299 -11.36 19.26 -6.30
C VAL A 299 -11.22 19.99 -4.96
N CYS A 300 -11.85 21.16 -4.83
CA CYS A 300 -11.92 21.86 -3.54
C CYS A 300 -12.64 21.00 -2.50
N ALA A 301 -12.19 21.04 -1.24
CA ALA A 301 -12.90 20.41 -0.14
C ALA A 301 -14.30 21.04 0.04
N THR A 302 -15.28 20.20 0.37
CA THR A 302 -16.65 20.61 0.70
C THR A 302 -16.95 20.30 2.16
N PRO A 303 -17.92 21.00 2.80
CA PRO A 303 -18.21 20.83 4.23
C PRO A 303 -18.52 19.39 4.67
N ASP A 304 -19.04 18.56 3.76
CA ASP A 304 -19.41 17.16 4.02
C ASP A 304 -18.21 16.21 4.18
N ILE A 305 -17.00 16.65 3.83
CA ILE A 305 -15.78 15.83 3.97
C ILE A 305 -15.56 15.34 5.42
N ILE A 306 -16.09 16.09 6.39
CA ILE A 306 -16.00 15.74 7.82
C ILE A 306 -16.70 14.43 8.15
N PHE A 307 -17.74 14.03 7.41
CA PHE A 307 -18.43 12.75 7.66
C PHE A 307 -17.52 11.57 7.32
N GLN A 308 -16.71 11.72 6.27
CA GLN A 308 -15.74 10.73 5.86
C GLN A 308 -14.60 10.65 6.87
N ILE A 309 -14.06 11.81 7.29
CA ILE A 309 -13.02 11.90 8.32
C ILE A 309 -13.48 11.33 9.66
N GLN A 310 -14.69 11.65 10.13
CA GLN A 310 -15.20 11.11 11.39
C GLN A 310 -15.23 9.59 11.39
N ARG A 311 -15.67 8.96 10.29
CA ARG A 311 -15.65 7.49 10.17
C ARG A 311 -14.25 6.90 10.19
N TYR A 312 -13.25 7.64 9.69
CA TYR A 312 -11.86 7.22 9.79
C TYR A 312 -11.38 7.25 11.23
N ILE A 313 -11.67 8.33 11.95
CA ILE A 313 -11.38 8.46 13.39
C ILE A 313 -12.04 7.30 14.14
N ASP A 314 -13.35 7.10 13.97
CA ASP A 314 -14.11 6.04 14.65
C ASP A 314 -13.50 4.65 14.40
N TRP A 315 -13.08 4.36 13.16
CA TRP A 315 -12.46 3.09 12.83
C TRP A 315 -11.07 2.95 13.45
N ILE A 316 -10.25 4.01 13.40
CA ILE A 316 -8.90 4.00 14.00
C ILE A 316 -8.99 3.77 15.51
N GLU A 317 -9.89 4.49 16.20
CA GLU A 317 -10.12 4.33 17.65
C GLU A 317 -10.52 2.92 18.04
N GLN A 318 -11.38 2.27 17.25
CA GLN A 318 -11.90 0.94 17.56
C GLN A 318 -10.96 -0.20 17.15
N TYR A 319 -10.28 -0.07 16.01
CA TYR A 319 -9.56 -1.18 15.37
C TYR A 319 -8.04 -1.04 15.38
N TYR A 320 -7.50 0.18 15.29
CA TYR A 320 -6.05 0.40 15.24
C TYR A 320 -5.46 0.71 16.61
N ILE A 321 -5.98 1.75 17.28
CA ILE A 321 -5.45 2.26 18.56
C ILE A 321 -5.32 1.18 19.65
N PRO A 322 -6.28 0.25 19.83
CA PRO A 322 -6.16 -0.78 20.86
C PRO A 322 -4.99 -1.75 20.65
N ASN A 323 -4.48 -1.85 19.41
CA ASN A 323 -3.32 -2.67 19.06
C ASN A 323 -2.02 -1.85 18.94
N ARG A 324 -2.12 -0.55 18.69
CA ARG A 324 -0.98 0.35 18.48
C ARG A 324 -1.33 1.77 18.94
N ILE A 325 -1.14 2.04 20.23
CA ILE A 325 -1.42 3.35 20.85
C ILE A 325 -0.71 4.47 20.08
N SER A 326 -1.47 5.47 19.66
CA SER A 326 -1.04 6.62 18.87
C SER A 326 -2.03 7.77 19.07
N ASP A 327 -1.57 9.01 18.89
CA ASP A 327 -2.46 10.16 18.74
C ASP A 327 -2.98 10.24 17.31
N ILE A 328 -4.27 10.53 17.13
CA ILE A 328 -4.86 10.63 15.79
C ILE A 328 -4.72 12.07 15.29
N GLN A 329 -4.15 12.27 14.10
CA GLN A 329 -4.14 13.56 13.41
C GLN A 329 -4.78 13.44 12.03
N PRO A 330 -6.07 13.79 11.87
CA PRO A 330 -6.70 13.77 10.56
C PRO A 330 -6.10 14.79 9.61
N VAL A 331 -5.98 14.42 8.34
CA VAL A 331 -5.45 15.28 7.28
C VAL A 331 -6.42 15.32 6.10
N ILE A 332 -6.65 16.52 5.57
CA ILE A 332 -7.35 16.72 4.30
C ILE A 332 -6.39 17.37 3.32
N ILE A 333 -6.26 16.80 2.12
CA ILE A 333 -5.51 17.39 1.02
C ILE A 333 -6.46 17.63 -0.16
N SER A 334 -6.71 18.89 -0.49
CA SER A 334 -7.64 19.26 -1.58
C SER A 334 -7.06 20.28 -2.53
N LYS A 335 -7.70 20.47 -3.69
CA LYS A 335 -7.38 21.60 -4.56
C LYS A 335 -7.61 22.92 -3.82
N LYS A 336 -6.75 23.91 -4.06
CA LYS A 336 -6.82 25.26 -3.48
C LYS A 336 -8.17 25.95 -3.71
N ILE A 337 -8.74 26.53 -2.65
CA ILE A 337 -9.98 27.30 -2.71
C ILE A 337 -9.67 28.77 -3.03
N SER A 338 -10.19 29.26 -4.16
CA SER A 338 -9.99 30.66 -4.57
C SER A 338 -10.80 31.66 -3.74
N ASN A 339 -12.07 31.36 -3.43
CA ASN A 339 -12.96 32.26 -2.69
C ASN A 339 -13.12 31.84 -1.21
N LYS A 340 -12.20 32.33 -0.37
CA LYS A 340 -12.19 32.10 1.09
C LYS A 340 -13.17 33.00 1.86
N GLN A 341 -13.96 33.82 1.18
CA GLN A 341 -15.03 34.62 1.79
C GLN A 341 -16.41 33.99 1.58
N SER A 342 -16.48 32.86 0.86
CA SER A 342 -17.74 32.17 0.61
C SER A 342 -18.34 31.55 1.86
N SER A 343 -19.67 31.48 1.93
CA SER A 343 -20.39 30.78 3.01
C SER A 343 -19.96 29.31 3.13
N ASN A 344 -19.69 28.65 1.99
CA ASN A 344 -19.19 27.28 1.96
C ASN A 344 -17.81 27.15 2.63
N TYR A 345 -16.89 28.09 2.41
CA TYR A 345 -15.59 28.07 3.07
C TYR A 345 -15.74 28.30 4.58
N SER A 346 -16.55 29.27 5.00
CA SER A 346 -16.83 29.50 6.42
C SER A 346 -17.45 28.27 7.10
N LEU A 347 -18.39 27.59 6.42
CA LEU A 347 -19.00 26.37 6.93
C LEU A 347 -17.99 25.21 7.02
N LEU A 348 -17.13 25.05 6.01
CA LEU A 348 -16.05 24.07 6.00
C LEU A 348 -15.13 24.24 7.22
N ILE A 349 -14.65 25.47 7.45
CA ILE A 349 -13.77 25.79 8.57
C ILE A 349 -14.46 25.58 9.92
N ASN A 350 -15.72 25.99 10.06
CA ASN A 350 -16.49 25.74 11.28
C ASN A 350 -16.64 24.23 11.54
N ASN A 351 -16.87 23.43 10.50
CA ASN A 351 -16.94 21.98 10.64
C ASN A 351 -15.60 21.37 11.07
N PHE A 352 -14.46 21.90 10.61
CA PHE A 352 -13.14 21.47 11.08
C PHE A 352 -12.93 21.78 12.56
N LYS A 353 -13.29 22.98 13.01
CA LYS A 353 -13.21 23.37 14.43
C LYS A 353 -14.10 22.48 15.30
N ASN A 354 -15.35 22.28 14.89
CA ASN A 354 -16.29 21.40 15.59
C ASN A 354 -15.79 19.95 15.67
N LEU A 355 -15.13 19.44 14.62
CA LEU A 355 -14.53 18.11 14.64
C LEU A 355 -13.39 18.02 15.67
N ASN A 356 -12.52 19.03 15.73
CA ASN A 356 -11.42 19.11 16.68
C ASN A 356 -11.93 19.18 18.13
N ASP A 357 -12.99 19.96 18.38
CA ASP A 357 -13.55 20.12 19.73
C ASP A 357 -14.28 18.86 20.24
N LYS A 358 -14.84 18.07 19.32
CA LYS A 358 -15.66 16.90 19.65
C LYS A 358 -14.85 15.63 19.92
N ASN A 359 -13.69 15.47 19.28
CA ASN A 359 -12.92 14.22 19.31
C ASN A 359 -11.61 14.42 20.09
N ILE A 360 -11.07 13.34 20.67
CA ILE A 360 -9.75 13.35 21.31
C ILE A 360 -8.70 13.13 20.22
N ILE A 361 -8.42 14.17 19.46
CA ILE A 361 -7.50 14.16 18.31
C ILE A 361 -6.55 15.35 18.37
N LEU A 362 -5.42 15.23 17.67
CA LEU A 362 -4.64 16.40 17.29
C LEU A 362 -5.44 17.23 16.26
N PRO A 363 -5.24 18.56 16.22
CA PRO A 363 -5.96 19.42 15.29
C PRO A 363 -5.86 18.92 13.85
N LEU A 364 -7.01 18.87 13.16
CA LEU A 364 -7.08 18.49 11.76
C LEU A 364 -6.17 19.39 10.93
N LYS A 365 -5.29 18.75 10.15
CA LYS A 365 -4.37 19.43 9.23
C LYS A 365 -5.05 19.60 7.87
N TYR A 366 -5.26 20.85 7.46
CA TYR A 366 -5.83 21.15 6.14
C TYR A 366 -4.75 21.64 5.18
N ILE A 367 -4.54 20.91 4.09
CA ILE A 367 -3.53 21.20 3.08
C ILE A 367 -4.24 21.46 1.75
N GLU A 368 -3.93 22.59 1.15
CA GLU A 368 -4.30 22.91 -0.23
C GLU A 368 -3.15 22.60 -1.17
N PHE A 369 -3.46 22.13 -2.38
CA PHE A 369 -2.48 22.03 -3.46
C PHE A 369 -2.87 22.84 -4.70
N GLU A 370 -1.85 23.26 -5.45
CA GLU A 370 -1.96 23.86 -6.77
C GLU A 370 -0.81 23.41 -7.68
N ILE A 371 -0.99 23.56 -9.00
CA ILE A 371 0.07 23.27 -9.98
C ILE A 371 0.67 24.60 -10.45
N ILE A 372 1.97 24.77 -10.22
CA ILE A 372 2.76 25.93 -10.62
C ILE A 372 4.01 25.44 -11.34
N ASN A 373 4.29 25.96 -12.54
CA ASN A 373 5.51 25.64 -13.31
C ASN A 373 5.76 24.12 -13.44
N ASN A 374 4.73 23.36 -13.82
CA ASN A 374 4.77 21.88 -13.93
C ASN A 374 5.19 21.14 -12.66
N ASN A 375 4.97 21.74 -11.49
CA ASN A 375 5.16 21.11 -10.19
C ASN A 375 3.89 21.24 -9.37
N ILE A 376 3.65 20.28 -8.49
CA ILE A 376 2.59 20.36 -7.49
C ILE A 376 3.15 21.00 -6.22
N ILE A 377 2.47 22.02 -5.71
CA ILE A 377 2.87 22.75 -4.52
C ILE A 377 1.81 22.51 -3.45
N PHE A 378 2.23 22.11 -2.25
CA PHE A 378 1.36 21.89 -1.11
C PHE A 378 1.54 23.01 -0.09
N LYS A 379 0.43 23.45 0.51
CA LYS A 379 0.42 24.50 1.51
C LYS A 379 -0.61 24.19 2.60
N GLU A 380 -0.16 24.18 3.85
CA GLU A 380 -1.05 24.14 5.01
C GLU A 380 -1.82 25.44 5.14
N ILE A 381 -3.10 25.31 5.48
CA ILE A 381 -4.02 26.40 5.71
C ILE A 381 -4.32 26.47 7.20
N LEU A 382 -3.95 27.58 7.81
CA LEU A 382 -4.34 27.93 9.19
C LEU A 382 -5.75 28.53 9.16
N TYR A 383 -6.62 28.13 10.08
CA TYR A 383 -8.05 28.46 10.06
C TYR A 383 -8.68 28.71 11.43
#